data_AF-A0A401QI17-F1
#
_entry.id   AF-A0A401QI17-F1
#
_cell.length_a   1.000
_cell.length_b   1.000
_cell.length_c   1.000
_cell.angle_alpha   90.00
_cell.angle_beta   90.00
_cell.angle_gamma   90.00
#
_symmetry.space_group_name_H-M   'P 1'
#
loop_
_entity.id
_entity.type
_entity.pdbx_description
1 polymer ?
#
loop_
_entity_poly.entity_id
_entity_poly.type
_entity_poly.pdbx_seq_one_letter_code
_entity_poly.pdbx_strand_id
1 'polypeptide(L)'
;ISNVLELFCAALTEHKILFLSSSYQRLTEACRALLALMFPLKYSFTYIPILPAQLLEVLSSPTPFIIGIHSSFRAEMQDLLDVIVADLDGGTVVIPECIHISVLPEPHLLQTQTALSMVRYFELSDC
;
A
#
# COMPACT_ATOMS: atom_id res chain seq x y z
N ILE A 1 -10.76 4.33 5.46
CA ILE A 1 -9.85 4.29 6.65
C ILE A 1 -9.36 2.86 6.87
N SER A 2 -10.23 1.83 6.86
CA SER A 2 -9.83 0.42 6.98
C SER A 2 -8.71 0.02 6.00
N ASN A 3 -8.85 0.32 4.71
CA ASN A 3 -7.81 0.06 3.70
C ASN A 3 -6.44 0.67 4.05
N VAL A 4 -6.43 1.89 4.62
CA VAL A 4 -5.19 2.57 5.00
C VAL A 4 -4.53 1.86 6.19
N LEU A 5 -5.34 1.44 7.17
CA LEU A 5 -4.86 0.69 8.32
C LEU A 5 -4.33 -0.70 7.91
N GLU A 6 -5.00 -1.38 6.99
CA GLU A 6 -4.56 -2.66 6.42
C GLU A 6 -3.22 -2.53 5.70
N LEU A 7 -3.09 -1.52 4.82
CA LEU A 7 -1.83 -1.24 4.13
C LEU A 7 -0.70 -0.86 5.10
N PHE A 8 -1.03 -0.07 6.13
CA PHE A 8 -0.08 0.27 7.18
C PHE A 8 0.40 -0.98 7.93
N CYS A 9 -0.52 -1.84 8.39
CA CYS A 9 -0.16 -3.09 9.05
C CYS A 9 0.63 -4.00 8.11
N ALA A 10 0.23 -4.11 6.84
CA ALA A 10 0.95 -4.90 5.85
C ALA A 10 2.39 -4.43 5.63
N ALA A 11 2.63 -3.12 5.65
CA ALA A 11 3.96 -2.56 5.52
C ALA A 11 4.82 -2.82 6.76
N LEU A 12 4.22 -2.76 7.95
CA LEU A 12 4.88 -3.11 9.22
C LEU A 12 5.22 -4.60 9.33
N THR A 13 4.41 -5.47 8.73
CA THR A 13 4.63 -6.92 8.68
C THR A 13 5.37 -7.37 7.42
N GLU A 14 6.01 -6.42 6.71
CA GLU A 14 6.92 -6.70 5.61
C GLU A 14 6.26 -7.49 4.45
N HIS A 15 5.02 -7.19 4.09
CA HIS A 15 4.38 -7.78 2.90
C HIS A 15 4.72 -7.04 1.60
N LYS A 16 4.47 -7.70 0.46
CA LYS A 16 4.53 -7.10 -0.87
C LYS A 16 3.26 -6.28 -1.11
N ILE A 17 3.41 -4.98 -1.32
CA ILE A 17 2.32 -4.04 -1.54
C ILE A 17 2.48 -3.42 -2.92
N LEU A 18 1.43 -3.54 -3.73
CA LEU A 18 1.38 -3.02 -5.09
C LEU A 18 0.21 -2.05 -5.23
N PHE A 19 0.51 -0.78 -5.47
CA PHE A 19 -0.46 0.23 -5.81
C PHE A 19 -0.76 0.20 -7.31
N LEU A 20 -2.04 0.21 -7.67
CA LEU A 20 -2.51 0.19 -9.05
C LEU A 20 -3.34 1.45 -9.34
N SER A 21 -3.06 2.13 -10.43
CA SER A 21 -3.75 3.38 -10.82
C SER A 21 -3.44 3.75 -12.26
N SER A 22 -4.36 4.41 -12.94
CA SER A 22 -4.14 5.10 -14.21
C SER A 22 -3.39 6.44 -14.06
N SER A 23 -3.30 6.97 -12.84
CA SER A 23 -2.57 8.21 -12.53
C SER A 23 -1.26 7.92 -11.81
N TYR A 24 -0.14 8.27 -12.46
CA TYR A 24 1.21 8.21 -11.89
C TYR A 24 1.39 9.10 -10.65
N GLN A 25 0.66 10.23 -10.61
CA GLN A 25 0.65 11.10 -9.44
C GLN A 25 0.03 10.37 -8.24
N ARG A 26 -1.13 9.73 -8.42
CA ARG A 26 -1.76 8.94 -7.33
C ARG A 26 -0.85 7.81 -6.85
N LEU A 27 -0.15 7.12 -7.75
CA LEU A 27 0.81 6.08 -7.37
C LEU A 27 1.93 6.63 -6.48
N THR A 28 2.56 7.72 -6.92
CA THR A 28 3.67 8.35 -6.21
C THR A 28 3.23 8.85 -4.83
N GLU A 29 2.09 9.53 -4.77
CA GLU A 29 1.53 10.06 -3.53
C GLU A 29 1.13 8.96 -2.55
N ALA A 30 0.47 7.89 -3.02
CA ALA A 30 0.07 6.77 -2.17
C ALA A 30 1.27 6.02 -1.58
N CYS A 31 2.29 5.73 -2.41
CA CYS A 31 3.53 5.12 -1.96
C CYS A 31 4.23 5.98 -0.89
N ARG A 32 4.33 7.29 -1.13
CA ARG A 32 4.95 8.24 -0.19
C ARG A 32 4.15 8.36 1.10
N ALA A 33 2.82 8.43 1.01
CA ALA A 33 1.93 8.52 2.16
C ALA A 33 2.09 7.28 3.06
N LEU A 34 2.17 6.08 2.48
CA LEU A 34 2.39 4.85 3.25
C LEU A 34 3.73 4.89 3.99
N LEU A 35 4.82 5.33 3.35
CA LEU A 35 6.11 5.51 4.02
C LEU A 35 6.04 6.58 5.12
N ALA A 36 5.32 7.68 4.90
CA ALA A 36 5.15 8.72 5.90
C ALA A 36 4.40 8.22 7.14
N LEU A 37 3.40 7.35 6.96
CA LEU A 37 2.69 6.69 8.07
C LEU A 37 3.60 5.80 8.91
N MET A 38 4.65 5.24 8.31
CA MET A 38 5.62 4.40 9.03
C MET A 38 6.58 5.20 9.92
N PHE A 39 6.67 6.53 9.80
CA PHE A 39 7.58 7.31 10.64
C PHE A 39 7.33 7.07 12.14
N PRO A 40 8.39 6.86 12.97
CA PRO A 40 9.82 6.98 12.67
C PRO A 40 10.49 5.69 12.17
N LEU A 41 9.73 4.63 11.91
CA LEU A 41 10.25 3.37 11.37
C LEU A 41 10.76 3.56 9.95
N LYS A 42 11.82 2.82 9.61
CA LYS A 42 12.46 2.89 8.30
C LYS A 42 12.09 1.68 7.47
N TYR A 43 11.44 1.92 6.33
CA TYR A 43 11.30 0.90 5.30
C TYR A 43 12.66 0.65 4.64
N SER A 44 13.08 -0.62 4.58
CA SER A 44 14.43 -1.00 4.12
C SER A 44 14.44 -1.92 2.90
N PHE A 45 13.26 -2.21 2.33
CA PHE A 45 13.11 -3.08 1.17
C PHE A 45 12.89 -2.27 -0.12
N THR A 46 12.56 -2.96 -1.22
CA THR A 46 12.38 -2.37 -2.54
C THR A 46 11.24 -1.34 -2.54
N TYR A 47 11.55 -0.11 -2.92
CA TYR A 47 10.59 0.98 -3.05
C TYR A 47 10.66 1.57 -4.46
N ILE A 48 9.60 1.37 -5.26
CA ILE A 48 9.50 1.85 -6.65
C ILE A 48 8.12 2.48 -6.87
N PRO A 49 7.93 3.79 -6.61
CA PRO A 49 6.62 4.43 -6.70
C PRO A 49 5.96 4.37 -8.09
N ILE A 50 6.77 4.23 -9.13
CA ILE A 50 6.32 4.02 -10.51
C ILE A 50 7.24 2.97 -11.14
N LEU A 51 6.72 1.77 -11.37
CA LEU A 51 7.43 0.68 -12.01
C LEU A 51 7.44 0.87 -13.54
N PRO A 52 8.62 0.98 -14.17
CA PRO A 52 8.73 0.93 -15.63
C PRO A 52 8.35 -0.46 -16.16
N ALA A 53 7.81 -0.52 -17.37
CA ALA A 53 7.39 -1.77 -18.02
C ALA A 53 8.52 -2.81 -18.15
N GLN A 54 9.76 -2.35 -18.29
CA GLN A 54 10.94 -3.21 -18.44
C GLN A 54 11.31 -3.96 -17.15
N LEU A 55 10.75 -3.56 -16.01
CA LEU A 55 11.08 -4.10 -14.69
C LEU A 55 9.93 -4.89 -14.07
N LEU A 56 8.96 -5.35 -14.88
CA LEU A 56 7.83 -6.16 -14.40
C LEU A 56 8.27 -7.43 -13.65
N GLU A 57 9.43 -7.98 -14.00
CA GLU A 57 10.01 -9.15 -13.30
C GLU A 57 10.25 -8.92 -11.81
N VAL A 58 10.41 -7.68 -11.36
CA VAL A 58 10.61 -7.33 -9.95
C VAL A 58 9.39 -7.72 -9.09
N LEU A 59 8.19 -7.77 -9.69
CA LEU A 59 6.96 -8.17 -8.98
C LEU A 59 7.02 -9.63 -8.48
N SER A 60 7.85 -10.47 -9.11
CA SER A 60 8.09 -11.86 -8.71
C SER A 60 9.21 -12.01 -7.67
N SER A 61 9.81 -10.91 -7.20
CA SER A 61 10.87 -10.95 -6.18
C SER A 61 10.40 -11.68 -4.92
N PRO A 62 11.23 -12.51 -4.25
CA PRO A 62 10.86 -13.15 -2.98
C PRO A 62 10.86 -12.16 -1.81
N THR A 63 11.45 -10.97 -1.97
CA THR A 63 11.55 -9.97 -0.91
C THR A 63 10.32 -9.06 -0.87
N PRO A 64 10.01 -8.46 0.29
CA PRO A 64 8.99 -7.43 0.41
C PRO A 64 9.25 -6.26 -0.53
N PHE A 65 8.19 -5.56 -0.94
CA PHE A 65 8.30 -4.34 -1.73
C PHE A 65 7.10 -3.42 -1.54
N ILE A 66 7.29 -2.13 -1.82
CA ILE A 66 6.24 -1.15 -2.05
C ILE A 66 6.44 -0.61 -3.47
N ILE A 67 5.51 -0.94 -4.36
CA ILE A 67 5.62 -0.59 -5.78
C ILE A 67 4.31 0.05 -6.26
N GLY A 68 4.40 1.03 -7.14
CA GLY A 68 3.24 1.54 -7.89
C GLY A 68 3.34 1.14 -9.36
N ILE A 69 2.23 0.71 -9.96
CA ILE A 69 2.16 0.30 -11.36
C ILE A 69 0.93 0.88 -12.06
N HIS A 70 1.10 1.21 -13.34
CA HIS A 70 0.01 1.74 -14.16
C HIS A 70 -1.05 0.66 -14.42
N SER A 71 -2.33 1.03 -14.40
CA SER A 71 -3.45 0.09 -14.55
C SER A 71 -3.52 -0.63 -15.90
N SER A 72 -2.77 -0.19 -16.91
CA SER A 72 -2.59 -0.91 -18.18
C SER A 72 -1.93 -2.28 -18.01
N PHE A 73 -1.17 -2.50 -16.94
CA PHE A 73 -0.45 -3.75 -16.67
C PHE A 73 -1.22 -4.72 -15.75
N ARG A 74 -2.53 -4.51 -15.61
CA ARG A 74 -3.37 -5.32 -14.71
C ARG A 74 -3.42 -6.79 -15.11
N ALA A 75 -3.25 -7.12 -16.39
CA ALA A 75 -3.29 -8.50 -16.87
C ALA A 75 -2.06 -9.29 -16.38
N GLU A 76 -0.90 -8.64 -16.37
CA GLU A 76 0.40 -9.18 -15.96
C GLU A 76 0.48 -9.44 -14.45
N MET A 77 -0.45 -8.89 -13.68
CA MET A 77 -0.52 -9.07 -12.23
C MET A 77 -1.40 -10.25 -11.78
N GLN A 78 -2.14 -10.90 -12.69
CA GLN A 78 -3.10 -11.94 -12.31
C GLN A 78 -2.44 -13.18 -11.68
N ASP A 79 -1.17 -13.43 -12.02
CA ASP A 79 -0.40 -14.57 -11.52
C ASP A 79 0.30 -14.29 -10.18
N LEU A 80 0.20 -13.08 -9.64
CA LEU A 80 0.85 -12.68 -8.37
C LEU A 80 0.01 -13.17 -7.18
N LEU A 81 0.42 -14.30 -6.60
CA LEU A 81 -0.32 -14.95 -5.51
C LEU A 81 0.00 -14.41 -4.13
N ASP A 82 1.11 -13.69 -3.96
CA ASP A 82 1.60 -13.22 -2.65
C ASP A 82 1.76 -11.69 -2.59
N VAL A 83 1.00 -10.97 -3.41
CA VAL A 83 1.05 -9.51 -3.51
C VAL A 83 -0.29 -8.91 -3.09
N ILE A 84 -0.26 -7.99 -2.13
CA ILE A 84 -1.41 -7.20 -1.73
C ILE A 84 -1.58 -6.07 -2.75
N VAL A 85 -2.74 -6.01 -3.40
CA VAL A 85 -3.02 -5.03 -4.46
C VAL A 85 -3.98 -3.95 -3.97
N ALA A 86 -3.51 -2.70 -3.95
CA ALA A 86 -4.32 -1.53 -3.66
C ALA A 86 -4.70 -0.81 -4.97
N ASP A 87 -5.94 -1.00 -5.42
CA ASP A 87 -6.48 -0.28 -6.57
C ASP A 87 -6.98 1.11 -6.13
N LEU A 88 -6.23 2.14 -6.52
CA LEU A 88 -6.51 3.53 -6.19
C LEU A 88 -7.63 4.13 -7.06
N ASP A 89 -7.90 3.54 -8.23
CA ASP A 89 -8.97 4.00 -9.12
C ASP A 89 -10.31 3.41 -8.69
N GLY A 90 -10.31 2.13 -8.29
CA GLY A 90 -11.48 1.42 -7.76
C GLY A 90 -11.72 1.62 -6.26
N GLY A 91 -10.72 2.10 -5.52
CA GLY A 91 -10.81 2.30 -4.06
C GLY A 91 -10.79 1.00 -3.25
N THR A 92 -10.21 -0.08 -3.78
CA THR A 92 -10.22 -1.41 -3.17
C THR A 92 -8.82 -1.86 -2.77
N VAL A 93 -8.74 -2.72 -1.75
CA VAL A 93 -7.52 -3.44 -1.37
C VAL A 93 -7.85 -4.94 -1.43
N VAL A 94 -7.05 -5.68 -2.20
CA VAL A 94 -7.17 -7.13 -2.36
C VAL A 94 -5.99 -7.77 -1.65
N ILE A 95 -6.30 -8.59 -0.65
CA ILE A 95 -5.33 -9.37 0.11
C ILE A 95 -5.49 -10.83 -0.31
N PRO A 96 -4.45 -11.47 -0.87
CA PRO A 96 -4.49 -12.90 -1.20
C PRO A 96 -4.81 -13.78 0.02
N GLU A 97 -5.51 -14.89 -0.20
CA GLU A 97 -5.95 -15.80 0.88
C GLU A 97 -4.78 -16.42 1.68
N CYS A 98 -3.60 -16.54 1.06
CA CYS A 98 -2.39 -17.05 1.70
C CYS A 98 -1.68 -16.04 2.60
N ILE A 99 -2.12 -14.77 2.61
CA ILE A 99 -1.52 -13.70 3.41
C ILE A 99 -2.39 -13.43 4.63
N HIS A 100 -1.77 -13.54 5.80
CA HIS A 100 -2.36 -13.11 7.06
C HIS A 100 -1.64 -11.88 7.59
N ILE A 101 -2.31 -10.73 7.52
CA ILE A 101 -1.79 -9.48 8.09
C ILE A 101 -2.07 -9.50 9.58
N SER A 102 -1.01 -9.46 10.39
CA SER A 102 -1.16 -9.32 11.84
C SER A 102 -1.70 -7.93 12.17
N VAL A 103 -2.85 -7.88 12.83
CA VAL A 103 -3.46 -6.63 13.26
C VAL A 103 -2.73 -6.11 14.51
N LEU A 104 -2.63 -4.79 14.62
CA LEU A 104 -2.10 -4.15 15.82
C LEU A 104 -2.91 -4.57 17.07
N PRO A 105 -2.25 -4.89 18.19
CA PRO A 105 -2.96 -5.17 19.44
C PRO A 105 -3.56 -3.89 20.02
N GLU A 106 -4.66 -4.03 20.75
CA GLU A 106 -5.19 -2.93 21.59
C GLU A 106 -4.16 -2.53 22.66
N PRO A 107 -4.03 -1.24 23.01
CA PRO A 107 -4.86 -0.09 22.59
C PRO A 107 -4.41 0.59 21.28
N HIS A 108 -3.33 0.10 20.66
CA HIS A 108 -2.68 0.78 19.53
C HIS A 108 -3.57 0.84 18.29
N LEU A 109 -4.38 -0.21 18.06
CA LEU A 109 -5.36 -0.24 16.97
C LEU A 109 -6.31 0.96 17.04
N LEU A 110 -6.96 1.17 18.19
CA LEU A 110 -7.90 2.28 18.39
C LEU A 110 -7.19 3.64 18.27
N GLN A 111 -6.00 3.77 18.82
CA GLN A 111 -5.21 5.00 18.74
C GLN A 111 -4.86 5.34 17.28
N THR A 112 -4.36 4.37 16.51
CA THR A 112 -4.04 4.55 15.09
C THR A 112 -5.29 4.87 14.27
N GLN A 113 -6.41 4.17 14.49
CA GLN A 113 -7.67 4.47 13.81
C GLN A 113 -8.16 5.90 14.12
N THR A 114 -8.07 6.33 15.38
CA THR A 114 -8.48 7.67 15.81
C THR A 114 -7.59 8.73 15.16
N ALA A 115 -6.27 8.54 15.18
CA ALA A 115 -5.31 9.45 14.54
C ALA A 115 -5.52 9.56 13.03
N LEU A 116 -5.67 8.42 12.33
CA LEU A 116 -5.98 8.40 10.89
C LEU A 116 -7.32 9.06 10.56
N SER A 117 -8.30 8.94 11.45
CA SER A 117 -9.60 9.61 11.28
C SER A 117 -9.48 11.12 11.38
N MET A 118 -8.61 11.64 12.27
CA MET A 118 -8.37 13.08 12.42
C MET A 118 -7.73 13.70 11.17
N VAL A 119 -6.81 13.00 10.51
CA VAL A 119 -6.20 13.46 9.24
C VAL A 119 -7.28 13.68 8.16
N ARG A 120 -8.27 12.78 8.08
CA ARG A 120 -9.37 12.91 7.11
C ARG A 120 -10.23 14.16 7.35
N TYR A 121 -10.38 14.59 8.60
CA TYR A 121 -11.15 15.79 8.93
C TYR A 121 -10.42 17.08 8.56
N PHE A 122 -9.09 17.10 8.67
CA PHE A 122 -8.27 18.26 8.34
C PHE A 122 -8.45 18.70 6.87
N GLU A 123 -8.45 17.75 5.93
CA GLU A 123 -8.66 18.04 4.49
C GLU A 123 -10.07 18.55 4.14
N LEU A 124 -11.07 18.27 4.99
CA LEU A 124 -12.46 18.72 4.77
C LEU A 124 -12.75 20.10 5.35
N SER A 125 -11.95 20.56 6.32
CA SER A 125 -12.11 21.86 6.99
C SER A 125 -11.34 23.01 6.33
N ASP A 126 -10.45 22.72 5.39
CA ASP A 126 -9.70 23.71 4.60
C ASP A 126 -10.38 24.03 3.23
N CYS A 127 -11.69 23.78 3.10
CA CYS A 127 -12.54 24.23 1.98
C CYS A 127 -13.57 25.27 2.43
#